data_AF-A0A497MA50-F1
#
_entry.id   AF-A0A497MA50-F1
#
_cell.length_a   1.000
_cell.length_b   1.000
_cell.length_c   1.000
_cell.angle_alpha   90.00
_cell.angle_beta   90.00
_cell.angle_gamma   90.00
#
_symmetry.space_group_name_H-M   'P 1'
#
loop_
_entity.id
_entity.type
_entity.pdbx_description
1 polymer ?
#
loop_
_entity_poly.entity_id
_entity_poly.type
_entity_poly.pdbx_seq_one_letter_code
_entity_poly.pdbx_strand_id
1 'polypeptide(L)' 'KGEQSGHVQYVKEVYLDCDADAVLLKVEQVGYACHEGYRSCFHRKIYG' A
#
# COMPACT_ATOMS: atom_id res chain seq x y z
N LYS A 1 -1.11 4.48 8.73
CA LYS A 1 0.13 3.84 8.21
C LYS A 1 1.31 4.76 8.45
N GLY A 2 2.40 4.27 9.05
CA GLY A 2 3.64 5.03 9.17
C GLY A 2 3.80 5.88 10.43
N GLU A 3 2.91 5.75 11.41
CA GLU A 3 2.91 6.56 12.65
C GLU A 3 4.24 6.53 13.41
N GLN A 4 4.85 5.35 13.56
CA GLN A 4 6.14 5.20 14.24
C GLN A 4 7.34 5.33 13.29
N SER A 5 7.22 4.79 12.06
CA SER A 5 8.33 4.72 11.10
C SER A 5 8.54 6.00 10.26
N GLY A 6 7.56 6.90 10.21
CA GLY A 6 7.52 8.00 9.24
C GLY A 6 7.18 7.58 7.80
N HIS A 7 7.07 6.28 7.50
CA HIS A 7 6.71 5.75 6.17
C HIS A 7 5.21 5.86 5.88
N VAL A 8 4.76 7.10 5.76
CA VAL A 8 3.38 7.52 5.50
C VAL A 8 2.96 7.26 4.05
N GLN A 9 1.65 7.20 3.84
CA GLN A 9 1.03 7.06 2.53
C GLN A 9 0.11 8.25 2.30
N TYR A 10 0.40 9.06 1.28
CA TYR A 10 -0.46 10.16 0.87
C TYR A 10 -1.43 9.67 -0.19
N VAL A 11 -2.73 9.66 0.14
CA VAL A 11 -3.79 9.27 -0.80
C VAL A 11 -3.88 10.29 -1.92
N LYS A 12 -3.86 9.81 -3.17
CA LYS A 12 -4.03 10.62 -4.38
C LYS A 12 -5.39 10.40 -5.02
N GLU A 13 -5.84 9.14 -5.04
CA GLU A 13 -7.12 8.76 -5.62
C GLU A 13 -7.72 7.61 -4.80
N VAL A 14 -9.05 7.54 -4.77
CA VAL A 14 -9.83 6.49 -4.11
C VAL A 14 -10.82 5.94 -5.13
N TYR A 15 -10.78 4.62 -5.31
CA TYR A 15 -11.73 3.90 -6.15
C TYR A 15 -12.55 2.97 -5.26
N LEU A 16 -13.83 2.85 -5.58
CA LEU A 16 -14.75 1.89 -4.99
C LEU A 16 -14.90 0.71 -5.98
N ASP A 17 -15.04 -0.50 -5.48
CA ASP A 17 -15.39 -1.65 -6.32
C ASP A 17 -16.87 -1.67 -6.72
N CYS A 18 -17.29 -2.72 -7.44
CA CYS A 18 -18.59 -2.73 -8.13
C CYS A 18 -19.79 -2.89 -7.19
N ASP A 19 -19.62 -3.55 -6.05
CA ASP A 19 -20.62 -3.77 -5.01
C ASP A 19 -20.37 -2.95 -3.73
N ALA A 20 -19.35 -2.09 -3.76
CA ALA A 20 -19.08 -1.07 -2.74
C ALA A 20 -18.69 -1.62 -1.36
N ASP A 21 -18.02 -2.77 -1.32
CA ASP A 21 -17.51 -3.37 -0.08
C ASP A 21 -15.98 -3.26 0.08
N ALA A 22 -15.27 -2.86 -0.97
CA ALA A 22 -13.84 -2.60 -0.91
C ALA A 22 -13.42 -1.31 -1.64
N VAL A 23 -12.27 -0.78 -1.22
CA VAL A 23 -11.63 0.39 -1.85
C VAL A 23 -10.22 0.08 -2.34
N LEU A 24 -9.87 0.66 -3.49
CA LEU A 24 -8.50 0.72 -3.98
C LEU A 24 -7.95 2.14 -3.79
N LEU A 25 -6.90 2.26 -2.97
CA LEU A 25 -6.20 3.52 -2.75
C LEU A 25 -4.98 3.60 -3.66
N LYS A 26 -4.93 4.63 -4.53
CA LYS A 26 -3.68 5.01 -5.19
C LYS A 26 -2.99 6.02 -4.29
N VAL A 27 -1.77 5.66 -3.87
CA VAL A 27 -1.02 6.41 -2.86
C VAL A 27 0.38 6.76 -3.36
N GLU A 28 0.87 7.91 -2.94
CA GLU A 28 2.29 8.21 -2.91
C GLU A 28 2.87 7.71 -1.58
N GLN A 29 3.81 6.77 -1.65
CA GLN A 29 4.45 6.19 -0.46
C GLN A 29 5.74 6.94 -0.15
N VAL A 30 5.92 7.31 1.12
CA VAL A 30 7.22 7.70 1.67
C VAL A 30 7.94 6.46 2.21
N GLY A 31 9.18 6.23 1.79
CA GLY A 31 9.96 5.05 2.22
C GLY A 31 9.34 3.73 1.76
N TYR A 32 9.32 2.74 2.65
CA TYR A 32 8.81 1.39 2.36
C TYR A 32 7.47 1.09 3.04
N ALA A 33 6.62 0.33 2.35
CA ALA A 33 5.33 -0.08 2.91
C ALA A 33 5.47 -1.26 3.89
N CYS A 34 6.38 -2.19 3.63
CA CYS A 34 6.58 -3.42 4.41
C CYS A 34 7.52 -3.19 5.59
N HIS A 35 7.22 -3.77 6.76
CA HIS A 35 8.07 -3.63 7.95
C HIS A 35 9.44 -4.33 7.83
N GLU A 36 9.61 -5.24 6.86
CA GLU A 36 10.90 -5.88 6.55
C GLU A 36 11.82 -5.01 5.65
N GLY A 37 11.40 -3.80 5.28
CA GLY A 37 12.19 -2.88 4.45
C GLY A 37 11.88 -2.92 2.94
N TYR A 38 10.99 -3.82 2.50
CA TYR A 38 10.58 -3.91 1.09
C TYR A 38 9.55 -2.86 0.71
N ARG A 39 9.62 -2.35 -0.53
CA ARG A 39 8.69 -1.34 -1.05
C ARG A 39 7.22 -1.79 -0.98
N SER A 40 6.96 -3.09 -1.14
CA SER A 40 5.64 -3.74 -1.05
C SER A 40 5.73 -4.98 -0.17
N CYS A 41 4.65 -5.32 0.55
CA CYS A 41 4.56 -6.61 1.24
C CYS A 41 4.50 -7.78 0.25
N PHE A 42 3.96 -7.56 -0.94
CA PHE A 42 3.89 -8.54 -2.03
C PHE A 42 5.20 -8.55 -2.83
N HIS A 43 6.33 -8.72 -2.15
CA HIS A 43 7.67 -8.70 -2.77
C HIS A 43 8.15 -10.06 -3.26
N ARG A 44 7.45 -11.15 -2.88
CA ARG A 44 7.76 -12.52 -3.32
C ARG A 44 6.80 -12.92 -4.42
N LYS A 45 7.34 -13.49 -5.50
CA LYS A 45 6.58 -14.06 -6.61
C LYS A 45 6.62 -15.58 -6.52
N ILE A 46 5.48 -16.23 -6.69
CA ILE A 46 5.42 -17.68 -6.88
C ILE A 46 5.68 -17.95 -8.36
N TYR A 47 6.65 -18.80 -8.66
CA TYR A 47 6.87 -19.31 -10.00
C TYR A 47 6.10 -20.63 -10.13
N GLY A 48 5.22 -20.69 -11.14
CA GLY A 48 4.51 -21.90 -11.55
C GLY A 48 5.05 -22.40 -12.88
#